data_AF-A0AAD4EJD6-F1
#
_entry.id   AF-A0AAD4EJD6-F1
#
_cell.length_a   1.000
_cell.length_b   1.000
_cell.length_c   1.000
_cell.angle_alpha   90.00
_cell.angle_beta   90.00
_cell.angle_gamma   90.00
#
_symmetry.space_group_name_H-M   'P 1'
#
loop_
_entity.id
_entity.type
_entity.pdbx_description
1 polymer ?
#
loop_
_entity_poly.entity_id
_entity_poly.type
_entity_poly.pdbx_seq_one_letter_code
_entity_poly.pdbx_strand_id
1 'polypeptide(L)'
;MNTESPGAPLLFAPPDARSSRCVAFLTNVNKKYGLALDSYFDLYRWSIGHIDSFWDTVWDEVAIVGYKGQGVVDNNALPAANPPWFSEARINWAENMLTCRSPDKFALIQATSDQSPVTRPKNFGSQKPRHFKPFNDPRHLE
;
A
#
# COMPACT_ATOMS: atom_id res chain seq x y z
N MET A 1 -14.96 28.08 10.32
CA MET A 1 -14.64 28.57 8.96
C MET A 1 -14.72 27.38 8.01
N ASN A 2 -15.87 27.17 7.38
CA ASN A 2 -16.04 26.34 6.19
C ASN A 2 -16.71 27.26 5.17
N THR A 3 -15.98 27.67 4.15
CA THR A 3 -16.50 28.46 3.03
C THR A 3 -16.92 27.50 1.92
N GLU A 4 -18.00 26.76 2.13
CA GLU A 4 -18.72 26.17 1.00
C GLU A 4 -19.74 27.22 0.55
N SER A 5 -19.50 27.80 -0.63
CA SER A 5 -20.47 28.70 -1.26
C SER A 5 -21.66 27.84 -1.72
N PRO A 6 -22.87 28.03 -1.16
CA PRO A 6 -24.00 27.20 -1.52
C PRO A 6 -24.45 27.57 -2.95
N GLY A 7 -24.26 26.66 -3.90
CA GLY A 7 -24.86 26.78 -5.25
C GLY A 7 -23.93 26.64 -6.46
N ALA A 8 -22.62 26.43 -6.29
CA ALA A 8 -21.78 26.08 -7.44
C ALA A 8 -22.07 24.63 -7.88
N PRO A 9 -22.42 24.38 -9.16
CA PRO A 9 -22.68 23.03 -9.63
C PRO A 9 -21.41 22.18 -9.55
N LEU A 10 -21.55 20.91 -9.13
CA LEU A 10 -20.45 19.95 -9.12
C LEU A 10 -19.83 19.87 -10.51
N LEU A 11 -18.50 20.07 -10.60
CA LEU A 11 -17.77 19.99 -11.87
C LEU A 11 -17.78 18.57 -12.44
N PHE A 12 -17.81 17.57 -11.56
CA PHE A 12 -17.79 16.16 -11.94
C PHE A 12 -18.33 15.30 -10.81
N ALA A 13 -19.09 14.26 -11.19
CA ALA A 13 -19.46 13.17 -10.30
C ALA A 13 -19.17 11.85 -11.02
N PRO A 14 -18.49 10.88 -10.37
CA PRO A 14 -18.27 9.58 -10.97
C PRO A 14 -19.62 8.88 -11.20
N PRO A 15 -19.80 8.19 -12.35
CA PRO A 15 -21.07 7.53 -12.68
C PRO A 15 -21.42 6.40 -11.71
N ASP A 16 -20.41 5.77 -11.10
CA ASP A 16 -20.60 4.75 -10.07
C ASP A 16 -19.52 4.88 -8.99
N ALA A 17 -19.84 5.60 -7.91
CA ALA A 17 -18.97 5.70 -6.73
C ALA A 17 -19.01 4.43 -5.87
N ARG A 18 -20.08 3.62 -5.98
CA ARG A 18 -20.33 2.49 -5.08
C ARG A 18 -19.48 1.27 -5.41
N SER A 19 -19.05 1.10 -6.66
CA SER A 19 -18.10 0.05 -7.06
C SER A 19 -16.63 0.35 -6.72
N SER A 20 -16.34 1.50 -6.12
CA SER A 20 -14.97 1.84 -5.74
C SER A 20 -14.41 0.90 -4.68
N ARG A 21 -13.09 0.66 -4.71
CA ARG A 21 -12.38 -0.08 -3.66
C ARG A 21 -12.54 0.56 -2.27
N CYS A 22 -12.73 1.87 -2.21
CA CYS A 22 -13.00 2.57 -0.94
C CYS A 22 -14.31 2.10 -0.29
N VAL A 23 -15.37 1.89 -1.06
CA VAL A 23 -16.65 1.39 -0.54
C VAL A 23 -16.55 -0.09 -0.14
N ALA A 24 -15.79 -0.89 -0.88
CA ALA A 24 -15.49 -2.27 -0.48
C ALA A 24 -14.73 -2.32 0.86
N PHE A 25 -13.69 -1.48 1.01
CA PHE A 25 -12.94 -1.36 2.25
C PHE A 25 -13.81 -0.87 3.42
N LEU A 26 -14.65 0.15 3.21
CA LEU A 26 -15.62 0.63 4.20
C LEU A 26 -16.55 -0.51 4.67
N THR A 27 -17.04 -1.33 3.73
CA THR A 27 -17.87 -2.50 4.05
C THR A 27 -17.10 -3.51 4.92
N ASN A 28 -15.83 -3.75 4.61
CA ASN A 28 -14.97 -4.63 5.41
C ASN A 28 -14.74 -4.08 6.83
N VAL A 29 -14.49 -2.78 6.96
CA VAL A 29 -14.37 -2.08 8.26
C VAL A 29 -15.66 -2.20 9.07
N ASN A 30 -16.82 -1.94 8.48
CA ASN A 30 -18.12 -2.11 9.14
C ASN A 30 -18.29 -3.54 9.66
N LYS A 31 -17.95 -4.54 8.85
CA LYS A 31 -18.04 -5.95 9.24
C LYS A 31 -17.06 -6.32 10.35
N LYS A 32 -15.79 -5.88 10.26
CA LYS A 32 -14.72 -6.22 11.22
C LYS A 32 -14.97 -5.58 12.59
N TYR A 33 -15.47 -4.34 12.62
CA TYR A 33 -15.61 -3.56 13.85
C TYR A 33 -17.06 -3.36 14.32
N GLY A 34 -18.05 -3.94 13.63
CA GLY A 34 -19.47 -3.79 13.97
C GLY A 34 -19.99 -2.36 13.83
N LEU A 35 -19.50 -1.62 12.84
CA LEU A 35 -19.83 -0.23 12.60
C LEU A 35 -20.89 -0.07 11.50
N ALA A 36 -21.47 1.12 11.41
CA ALA A 36 -22.45 1.51 10.39
C ALA A 36 -22.02 2.81 9.69
N LEU A 37 -20.80 2.84 9.17
CA LEU A 37 -20.29 3.93 8.33
C LEU A 37 -21.03 3.89 6.98
N ASP A 38 -21.43 5.05 6.44
CA ASP A 38 -22.18 5.11 5.17
C ASP A 38 -21.50 5.99 4.11
N SER A 39 -20.63 6.90 4.54
CA SER A 39 -19.90 7.79 3.65
C SER A 39 -18.38 7.68 3.78
N TYR A 40 -17.67 8.16 2.76
CA TYR A 40 -16.22 8.35 2.83
C TYR A 40 -15.83 9.25 4.02
N PHE A 41 -16.65 10.26 4.34
CA PHE A 41 -16.38 11.16 5.47
C PHE A 41 -16.47 10.45 6.82
N ASP A 42 -17.40 9.49 6.96
CA ASP A 42 -17.50 8.68 8.18
C ASP A 42 -16.25 7.78 8.31
N LEU A 43 -15.84 7.14 7.22
CA LEU A 43 -14.61 6.35 7.17
C LEU A 43 -13.38 7.20 7.50
N TYR A 44 -13.28 8.42 6.96
CA TYR A 44 -12.19 9.35 7.24
C TYR A 44 -12.16 9.76 8.72
N ARG A 45 -13.30 10.11 9.30
CA ARG A 45 -13.38 10.46 10.73
C ARG A 45 -12.97 9.29 11.61
N TRP A 46 -13.37 8.08 11.23
CA TRP A 46 -12.97 6.86 11.92
C TRP A 46 -11.46 6.60 11.78
N SER A 47 -10.88 6.74 10.58
CA SER A 47 -9.46 6.42 10.33
C SER A 47 -8.50 7.30 11.12
N ILE A 48 -8.82 8.58 11.30
CA ILE A 48 -8.00 9.49 12.11
C ILE A 48 -8.22 9.31 13.62
N GLY A 49 -9.39 8.83 14.03
CA GLY A 49 -9.70 8.57 15.42
C GLY A 49 -9.19 7.21 15.91
N HIS A 50 -9.03 6.23 15.03
CA HIS A 50 -8.67 4.85 15.34
C HIS A 50 -7.51 4.40 14.44
N ILE A 51 -6.41 5.16 14.48
CA ILE A 51 -5.31 5.06 13.52
C ILE A 51 -4.63 3.69 13.50
N ASP A 52 -4.43 3.08 14.67
CA ASP A 52 -3.88 1.72 14.83
C ASP A 52 -4.77 0.67 14.17
N SER A 53 -6.08 0.68 14.46
CA SER A 53 -7.06 -0.24 13.86
C SER A 53 -7.22 -0.05 12.35
N PHE A 54 -7.18 1.21 11.89
CA PHE A 54 -7.27 1.52 10.47
C PHE A 54 -6.09 0.91 9.70
N TRP A 55 -4.86 1.17 10.15
CA TRP A 55 -3.67 0.67 9.45
C TRP A 55 -3.47 -0.84 9.60
N ASP A 56 -3.92 -1.44 10.71
CA ASP A 56 -4.00 -2.90 10.85
C ASP A 56 -4.88 -3.51 9.75
N THR A 57 -6.04 -2.91 9.52
CA THR A 57 -7.00 -3.37 8.50
C THR A 57 -6.51 -3.09 7.08
N VAL A 58 -5.83 -1.96 6.84
CA VAL A 58 -5.21 -1.68 5.53
C VAL A 58 -4.17 -2.74 5.19
N TRP A 59 -3.34 -3.15 6.15
CA TRP A 59 -2.36 -4.23 5.92
C TRP A 59 -3.02 -5.51 5.42
N ASP A 60 -4.13 -5.90 6.04
CA ASP A 60 -4.89 -7.09 5.66
C ASP A 60 -5.57 -6.92 4.30
N GLU A 61 -6.17 -5.76 4.05
CA GLU A 61 -6.90 -5.47 2.81
C GLU A 61 -5.98 -5.50 1.58
N VAL A 62 -4.79 -4.92 1.69
CA VAL A 62 -3.82 -4.91 0.59
C VAL A 62 -2.96 -6.18 0.55
N ALA A 63 -3.21 -7.12 1.47
CA ALA A 63 -2.56 -8.42 1.56
C ALA A 63 -1.02 -8.33 1.59
N ILE A 64 -0.47 -7.48 2.46
CA ILE A 64 0.98 -7.34 2.62
C ILE A 64 1.59 -8.68 3.06
N VAL A 65 2.57 -9.15 2.29
CA VAL A 65 3.35 -10.36 2.55
C VAL A 65 4.43 -10.04 3.58
N GLY A 66 4.39 -10.75 4.70
CA GLY A 66 5.38 -10.67 5.77
C GLY A 66 4.80 -10.96 7.14
N TYR A 67 5.56 -10.65 8.17
CA TYR A 67 5.11 -10.71 9.56
C TYR A 67 4.71 -9.30 9.99
N LYS A 68 3.45 -9.08 10.38
CA LYS A 68 2.95 -7.78 10.86
C LYS A 68 3.41 -7.46 12.29
N GLY A 69 3.51 -8.48 13.14
CA GLY A 69 3.75 -8.31 14.57
C GLY A 69 2.53 -7.84 15.34
N GLN A 70 2.74 -7.46 16.60
CA GLN A 70 1.71 -6.89 17.47
C GLN A 70 1.81 -5.36 17.53
N GLY A 71 0.67 -4.70 17.45
CA GLY A 71 0.54 -3.23 17.52
C GLY A 71 1.05 -2.53 16.26
N VAL A 72 0.26 -1.57 15.75
CA VAL A 72 0.65 -0.76 14.59
C VAL A 72 1.34 0.52 15.02
N VAL A 73 0.72 1.28 15.93
CA VAL A 73 1.28 2.55 16.41
C VAL A 73 0.70 2.89 17.77
N ASP A 74 1.44 3.64 18.59
CA ASP A 74 0.90 4.22 19.81
C ASP A 74 -0.12 5.33 19.48
N ASN A 75 -1.41 5.06 19.75
CA ASN A 75 -2.49 6.02 19.52
C ASN A 75 -2.38 7.30 20.37
N ASN A 76 -1.59 7.29 21.45
CA ASN A 76 -1.41 8.46 22.32
C ASN A 76 -0.18 9.30 21.93
N ALA A 77 0.68 8.78 21.07
CA ALA A 77 1.88 9.49 20.66
C ALA A 77 1.52 10.65 19.72
N LEU A 78 2.09 11.82 19.98
CA LEU A 78 1.95 12.97 19.09
C LEU A 78 2.68 12.69 17.77
N PRO A 79 2.14 13.08 16.60
CA PRO A 79 2.83 12.91 15.32
C PRO A 79 4.24 13.52 15.29
N ALA A 80 4.45 14.64 16.01
CA ALA A 80 5.75 15.29 16.12
C ALA A 80 6.81 14.43 16.83
N ALA A 81 6.40 13.45 17.64
CA ALA A 81 7.29 12.51 18.30
C ALA A 81 7.74 11.37 17.36
N ASN A 82 7.15 11.26 16.16
CA ASN A 82 7.42 10.21 15.18
C ASN A 82 7.44 8.81 15.82
N PRO A 83 6.32 8.35 16.40
CA PRO A 83 6.27 7.04 17.04
C PRO A 83 6.63 5.93 16.04
N PRO A 84 7.25 4.84 16.51
CA PRO A 84 7.53 3.70 15.65
C PRO A 84 6.21 3.10 15.13
N TRP A 85 6.18 2.84 13.83
CA TRP A 85 5.09 2.16 13.16
C TRP A 85 5.46 0.70 12.89
N PHE A 86 4.53 -0.22 13.15
CA PHE A 86 4.71 -1.65 12.95
C PHE A 86 6.06 -2.14 13.48
N SER A 87 6.34 -1.86 14.76
CA SER A 87 7.69 -2.00 15.34
C SER A 87 8.28 -3.41 15.26
N GLU A 88 7.41 -4.42 15.21
CA GLU A 88 7.78 -5.82 15.10
C GLU A 88 7.73 -6.35 13.66
N ALA A 89 7.27 -5.55 12.70
CA ALA A 89 7.03 -6.04 11.35
C ALA A 89 8.32 -6.43 10.63
N ARG A 90 8.22 -7.50 9.86
CA ARG A 90 9.29 -8.00 8.99
C ARG A 90 8.71 -8.21 7.61
N ILE A 91 9.10 -7.35 6.68
CA ILE A 91 8.64 -7.40 5.29
C ILE A 91 9.83 -7.35 4.34
N ASN A 92 9.62 -7.89 3.14
CA ASN A 92 10.46 -7.62 2.00
C ASN A 92 9.70 -6.75 1.00
N TRP A 93 10.23 -5.56 0.73
CA TRP A 93 9.60 -4.62 -0.20
C TRP A 93 9.51 -5.18 -1.63
N ALA A 94 10.58 -5.79 -2.13
CA ALA A 94 10.62 -6.34 -3.48
C ALA A 94 9.66 -7.53 -3.65
N GLU A 95 9.50 -8.36 -2.62
CA GLU A 95 8.52 -9.46 -2.61
C GLU A 95 7.09 -8.93 -2.78
N ASN A 96 6.70 -7.94 -1.97
CA ASN A 96 5.38 -7.32 -2.04
C ASN A 96 5.12 -6.67 -3.41
N MET A 97 6.09 -5.94 -3.95
CA MET A 97 5.94 -5.30 -5.27
C MET A 97 5.89 -6.29 -6.44
N LEU A 98 6.46 -7.49 -6.29
CA LEU A 98 6.54 -8.51 -7.34
C LEU A 98 5.54 -9.65 -7.18
N THR A 99 4.61 -9.56 -6.22
CA THR A 99 3.61 -10.60 -5.93
C THR A 99 2.67 -10.83 -7.12
N CYS A 100 2.36 -9.79 -7.90
CA CYS A 100 1.49 -9.88 -9.09
C CYS A 100 2.20 -10.42 -10.35
N ARG A 101 3.30 -11.18 -10.20
CA ARG A 101 4.05 -11.74 -11.34
C ARG A 101 3.15 -12.69 -12.14
N SER A 102 3.01 -12.41 -13.43
CA SER A 102 2.26 -13.23 -14.37
C SER A 102 2.98 -13.24 -15.72
N PRO A 103 3.00 -14.37 -16.45
CA PRO A 103 3.55 -14.42 -17.81
C PRO A 103 2.77 -13.53 -18.79
N ASP A 104 1.52 -13.19 -18.46
CA ASP A 104 0.57 -12.51 -19.36
C ASP A 104 0.37 -11.03 -19.00
N LYS A 105 1.05 -10.51 -17.97
CA LYS A 105 0.91 -9.12 -17.50
C LYS A 105 2.23 -8.36 -17.57
N PHE A 106 2.17 -7.14 -18.09
CA PHE A 106 3.31 -6.23 -18.05
C PHE A 106 3.44 -5.59 -16.66
N ALA A 107 4.63 -5.71 -16.05
CA ALA A 107 4.95 -5.03 -14.79
C ALA A 107 5.47 -3.60 -14.99
N LEU A 108 6.08 -3.31 -16.14
CA LEU A 108 6.65 -2.01 -16.48
C LEU A 108 6.41 -1.72 -17.96
N ILE A 109 5.79 -0.58 -18.25
CA ILE A 109 5.71 -0.02 -19.60
C ILE A 109 6.73 1.12 -19.66
N GLN A 110 7.80 0.93 -20.43
CA GLN A 110 8.82 1.95 -20.62
C GLN A 110 8.55 2.69 -21.93
N ALA A 111 8.33 4.00 -21.85
CA ALA A 111 8.25 4.88 -23.01
C ALA A 111 9.53 5.72 -23.11
N THR A 112 10.21 5.67 -24.26
CA THR A 112 11.41 6.45 -24.57
C THR A 112 11.17 7.27 -25.83
N SER A 113 11.83 8.43 -25.95
CA SER A 113 11.70 9.33 -27.11
C SER A 113 12.26 8.75 -28.41
N ASP A 114 13.07 7.70 -28.30
CA ASP A 114 13.47 6.81 -29.37
C ASP A 114 12.25 6.00 -29.86
N GLN A 115 11.70 6.34 -31.02
CA GLN A 115 10.65 5.59 -31.72
C GLN A 115 11.19 4.47 -32.64
N SER A 116 12.37 3.93 -32.36
CA SER A 116 12.84 2.72 -33.06
C SER A 116 12.11 1.53 -32.44
N PRO A 117 11.41 0.69 -33.23
CA PRO A 117 10.65 -0.43 -32.68
C PRO A 117 11.63 -1.52 -32.22
N VAL A 118 12.11 -1.44 -30.99
CA VAL A 118 12.84 -2.53 -30.36
C VAL A 118 11.88 -3.28 -29.44
N THR A 119 11.05 -4.12 -30.06
CA THR A 119 10.34 -5.18 -29.36
C THR A 119 11.38 -6.23 -28.93
N ARG A 120 12.05 -6.01 -27.80
CA ARG A 120 12.70 -7.10 -27.07
C ARG A 120 11.94 -7.36 -25.77
N PRO A 121 11.19 -8.47 -25.67
CA PRO A 121 10.64 -8.88 -24.39
C PRO A 121 11.80 -9.10 -23.42
N LYS A 122 11.90 -8.27 -22.38
CA LYS A 122 12.80 -8.53 -21.25
C LYS A 122 12.14 -9.58 -20.36
N ASN A 123 12.22 -10.84 -20.78
CA ASN A 123 11.93 -11.96 -19.88
C ASN A 123 13.04 -12.04 -18.83
N PHE A 124 12.66 -12.14 -17.55
CA PHE A 124 13.58 -12.22 -16.40
C PHE A 124 14.54 -13.42 -16.41
N GLY A 125 14.43 -14.33 -17.39
CA GLY A 125 15.18 -15.58 -17.49
C GLY A 125 16.65 -15.47 -17.91
N SER A 126 17.19 -14.29 -18.22
CA SER A 126 18.57 -14.16 -18.72
C SER A 126 19.55 -13.44 -17.78
N GLN A 127 19.16 -13.17 -16.53
CA GLN A 127 20.16 -12.77 -15.52
C GLN A 127 20.88 -14.03 -15.03
N LYS A 128 22.12 -14.25 -15.51
CA LYS A 128 23.03 -15.21 -14.86
C LYS A 128 23.03 -14.89 -13.36
N PRO A 129 22.91 -15.91 -12.48
CA PRO A 129 22.95 -15.67 -11.04
C PRO A 129 24.26 -14.96 -10.71
N ARG A 130 24.15 -13.74 -10.16
CA ARG A 130 25.31 -13.08 -9.57
C ARG A 130 25.73 -13.94 -8.38
N HIS A 131 26.96 -14.45 -8.45
CA HIS A 131 27.58 -15.15 -7.34
C HIS A 131 27.71 -14.16 -6.17
N PHE A 132 26.75 -14.21 -5.24
CA PHE A 132 26.86 -13.53 -3.96
C PHE A 132 27.86 -14.31 -3.12
N LYS A 133 29.00 -13.69 -2.79
CA LYS A 133 29.87 -14.23 -1.75
C LYS A 133 29.12 -14.20 -0.41
N PRO A 134 29.18 -15.26 0.40
CA PRO A 134 28.60 -15.24 1.75
C PRO A 134 29.30 -14.19 2.60
N PHE A 135 28.53 -13.48 3.42
CA PHE A 135 28.93 -12.36 4.27
C PHE A 135 29.83 -12.77 5.47
N ASN A 136 30.35 -14.00 5.50
CA ASN A 136 31.12 -14.52 6.62
C ASN A 136 32.46 -15.14 6.14
N ASP A 137 33.28 -14.34 5.46
CA ASP A 137 34.70 -14.68 5.21
C ASP A 137 35.54 -14.13 6.37
N PRO A 138 36.16 -14.97 7.22
CA PRO A 138 36.91 -14.54 8.41
C PRO A 138 38.27 -13.89 8.12
N ARG A 139 38.52 -13.38 6.90
CA ARG A 139 39.80 -12.81 6.48
C ARG A 139 39.86 -11.27 6.50
N HIS A 140 39.09 -10.65 7.37
CA HIS A 140 39.23 -9.22 7.67
C HIS A 140 39.28 -8.98 9.19
N LEU A 141 40.25 -9.62 9.84
CA LEU A 141 40.82 -9.16 11.12
C LEU A 141 42.34 -9.17 10.98
N GLU A 142 42.87 -8.08 10.44
CA GLU A 142 44.16 -7.52 10.82
C GLU A 142 43.97 -6.02 11.07
#